data_AF-A0A8J2JS83-F1
#
_entry.id   AF-A0A8J2JS83-F1
#
_cell.length_a   1.000
_cell.length_b   1.000
_cell.length_c   1.000
_cell.angle_alpha   90.00
_cell.angle_beta   90.00
_cell.angle_gamma   90.00
#
_symmetry.space_group_name_H-M   'P 1'
#
loop_
_entity.id
_entity.type
_entity.pdbx_description
1 polymer ?
#
loop_
_entity_poly.entity_id
_entity_poly.type
_entity_poly.pdbx_seq_one_letter_code
_entity_poly.pdbx_strand_id
1 'polypeptide(L)'
;MGECEDFRLVDILSDSEENESIHESSGSSKEVSFKSTVYKNFTLDSTREKFKCNHCSAALKKDKSGSTSNLRKHITRKHTFVTLNESSGTSTKKSKDITDYLFKPEQFDQEEFENLMLNMIILTDQPMTLCDREAFRDFAMYGHKNVKIPSCSTIKRKLFERYETQKIELINKLQAAPGKISLV
;
A
#
# COMPACT_ATOMS: atom_id res chain seq x y z
N MET A 1 4.54 -43.30 1.77
CA MET A 1 4.09 -42.07 1.07
C MET A 1 2.79 -41.68 1.74
N GLY A 2 2.64 -40.44 2.20
CA GLY A 2 1.41 -39.97 2.83
C GLY A 2 0.52 -39.29 1.79
N GLU A 3 -0.79 -39.51 1.89
CA GLU A 3 -1.77 -38.94 0.97
C GLU A 3 -2.22 -37.56 1.47
N CYS A 4 -2.44 -36.62 0.56
CA CYS A 4 -2.95 -35.28 0.87
C CYS A 4 -4.30 -35.10 0.16
N GLU A 5 -5.36 -34.82 0.92
CA GLU A 5 -6.72 -34.72 0.37
C GLU A 5 -7.05 -33.33 -0.19
N ASP A 6 -8.05 -33.30 -1.07
CA ASP A 6 -8.43 -32.21 -1.97
C ASP A 6 -9.46 -31.27 -1.33
N PHE A 7 -9.13 -29.97 -1.18
CA PHE A 7 -10.02 -28.95 -0.62
C PHE A 7 -10.59 -28.06 -1.74
N ARG A 8 -11.88 -28.24 -2.06
CA ARG A 8 -12.53 -27.57 -3.20
C ARG A 8 -13.22 -26.25 -2.85
N LEU A 9 -13.18 -25.33 -3.80
CA LEU A 9 -13.65 -23.94 -3.68
C LEU A 9 -14.86 -23.70 -4.60
N VAL A 10 -16.00 -23.29 -4.02
CA VAL A 10 -17.27 -22.85 -4.64
C VAL A 10 -18.04 -22.04 -3.59
N ASP A 11 -18.79 -20.97 -3.86
CA ASP A 11 -18.98 -20.12 -5.05
C ASP A 11 -19.33 -18.68 -4.56
N ILE A 12 -18.99 -17.62 -5.31
CA ILE A 12 -19.42 -16.23 -5.02
C ILE A 12 -19.68 -15.45 -6.33
N LEU A 13 -20.94 -15.16 -6.64
CA LEU A 13 -21.43 -14.12 -7.57
C LEU A 13 -22.88 -13.72 -7.19
N SER A 14 -23.45 -12.69 -7.87
CA SER A 14 -24.77 -12.06 -7.63
C SER A 14 -24.81 -11.12 -6.39
N ASP A 15 -25.34 -9.89 -6.43
CA ASP A 15 -25.87 -9.08 -7.57
C ASP A 15 -25.66 -7.54 -7.37
N SER A 16 -26.16 -6.72 -8.29
CA SER A 16 -25.99 -5.24 -8.36
C SER A 16 -27.33 -4.49 -8.35
N GLU A 17 -27.33 -3.19 -7.96
CA GLU A 17 -28.27 -2.09 -8.36
C GLU A 17 -27.91 -0.83 -7.49
N GLU A 18 -27.56 0.37 -7.99
CA GLU A 18 -28.27 1.47 -8.72
C GLU A 18 -28.64 2.70 -7.82
N ASN A 19 -28.59 3.93 -8.41
CA ASN A 19 -29.49 5.13 -8.23
C ASN A 19 -28.80 6.55 -8.38
N GLU A 20 -29.60 7.60 -8.63
CA GLU A 20 -29.36 9.00 -9.11
C GLU A 20 -29.52 10.13 -8.02
N SER A 21 -29.40 11.46 -8.21
CA SER A 21 -28.50 12.38 -8.99
C SER A 21 -28.80 13.89 -8.72
N ILE A 22 -28.53 14.83 -9.66
CA ILE A 22 -28.99 16.25 -9.79
C ILE A 22 -28.64 17.27 -8.64
N HIS A 23 -27.67 18.21 -8.78
CA HIS A 23 -27.74 19.66 -9.23
C HIS A 23 -28.13 20.69 -8.11
N GLU A 24 -27.98 22.04 -8.14
CA GLU A 24 -27.59 23.07 -9.13
C GLU A 24 -27.00 24.42 -8.53
N SER A 25 -26.18 25.14 -9.32
CA SER A 25 -25.80 26.61 -9.42
C SER A 25 -25.97 27.70 -8.31
N SER A 26 -24.95 28.57 -8.16
CA SER A 26 -25.04 30.06 -8.34
C SER A 26 -23.67 30.81 -8.19
N GLY A 27 -23.57 32.08 -8.65
CA GLY A 27 -22.29 32.84 -8.87
C GLY A 27 -21.67 33.59 -7.66
N SER A 28 -20.70 34.52 -7.80
CA SER A 28 -20.19 35.24 -8.99
C SER A 28 -18.77 35.82 -8.80
N SER A 29 -17.91 35.67 -9.81
CA SER A 29 -16.81 36.59 -10.18
C SER A 29 -16.32 36.24 -11.59
N LYS A 30 -15.78 37.20 -12.36
CA LYS A 30 -15.28 36.95 -13.74
C LYS A 30 -13.89 36.31 -13.76
N GLU A 31 -13.73 35.23 -13.02
CA GLU A 31 -12.73 34.22 -13.37
C GLU A 31 -13.05 33.69 -14.77
N VAL A 32 -12.08 33.73 -15.68
CA VAL A 32 -12.21 32.94 -16.91
C VAL A 32 -12.07 31.49 -16.49
N SER A 33 -13.19 30.78 -16.39
CA SER A 33 -13.25 29.37 -15.96
C SER A 33 -12.62 28.46 -17.01
N PHE A 34 -11.29 28.44 -17.02
CA PHE A 34 -10.51 27.52 -17.81
C PHE A 34 -10.68 26.12 -17.22
N LYS A 35 -11.37 25.23 -17.96
CA LYS A 35 -11.86 23.89 -17.55
C LYS A 35 -10.80 22.87 -17.07
N SER A 36 -9.55 23.27 -16.81
CA SER A 36 -8.42 22.38 -16.56
C SER A 36 -7.65 22.80 -15.30
N THR A 37 -7.61 21.90 -14.31
CA THR A 37 -6.96 22.08 -12.99
C THR A 37 -5.55 22.65 -13.06
N VAL A 38 -4.80 22.31 -14.13
CA VAL A 38 -3.46 22.82 -14.45
C VAL A 38 -3.32 24.33 -14.23
N TYR A 39 -4.34 25.13 -14.57
CA TYR A 39 -4.29 26.59 -14.47
C TYR A 39 -4.16 27.11 -13.02
N LYS A 40 -4.56 26.35 -12.00
CA LYS A 40 -4.39 26.72 -10.58
C LYS A 40 -2.92 26.97 -10.20
N ASN A 41 -1.99 26.42 -10.98
CA ASN A 41 -0.54 26.56 -10.79
C ASN A 41 0.09 27.77 -11.52
N PHE A 42 -0.72 28.61 -12.17
CA PHE A 42 -0.25 29.74 -12.98
C PHE A 42 -1.13 30.99 -12.81
N THR A 43 -0.50 32.15 -12.70
CA THR A 43 -1.17 33.46 -12.78
C THR A 43 -1.11 33.99 -14.21
N LEU A 44 -2.23 34.49 -14.73
CA LEU A 44 -2.28 35.13 -16.06
C LEU A 44 -1.84 36.59 -15.97
N ASP A 45 -0.77 36.94 -16.69
CA ASP A 45 -0.37 38.32 -16.96
C ASP A 45 -1.15 38.82 -18.20
N SER A 46 -2.29 39.47 -17.95
CA SER A 46 -3.16 40.05 -18.96
C SER A 46 -2.47 41.13 -19.81
N THR A 47 -1.42 41.76 -19.31
CA THR A 47 -0.66 42.82 -19.99
C THR A 47 0.34 42.24 -21.00
N ARG A 48 0.68 40.95 -20.89
CA ARG A 48 1.75 40.30 -21.70
C ARG A 48 1.34 38.99 -22.37
N GLU A 49 0.05 38.61 -22.29
CA GLU A 49 -0.52 37.35 -22.79
C GLU A 49 0.28 36.09 -22.39
N LYS A 50 0.74 36.05 -21.13
CA LYS A 50 1.60 34.97 -20.61
C LYS A 50 1.10 34.42 -19.29
N PHE A 51 1.26 33.11 -19.11
CA PHE A 51 1.04 32.43 -17.85
C PHE A 51 2.35 32.39 -17.06
N LYS A 52 2.40 33.09 -15.92
CA LYS A 52 3.51 33.03 -14.97
C LYS A 52 3.31 31.82 -14.06
N CYS A 53 4.27 30.91 -13.99
CA CYS A 53 4.21 29.78 -13.06
C CYS A 53 4.35 30.25 -11.62
N ASN A 54 3.47 29.79 -10.73
CA ASN A 54 3.47 30.18 -9.33
C ASN A 54 4.65 29.57 -8.55
N HIS A 55 5.23 28.46 -9.04
CA HIS A 55 6.29 27.69 -8.38
C HIS A 55 7.73 28.07 -8.78
N CYS A 56 7.93 28.73 -9.94
CA CYS A 56 9.26 29.18 -10.38
C CYS A 56 9.28 30.57 -11.04
N SER A 57 8.15 31.30 -11.06
CA SER A 57 8.00 32.59 -11.75
C SER A 57 8.27 32.59 -13.26
N ALA A 58 8.54 31.44 -13.90
CA ALA A 58 8.77 31.35 -15.34
C ALA A 58 7.50 31.76 -16.15
N ALA A 59 7.68 32.53 -17.21
CA ALA A 59 6.59 33.03 -18.05
C ALA A 59 6.43 32.19 -19.33
N LEU A 60 5.33 31.45 -19.43
CA LEU A 60 4.95 30.65 -20.60
C LEU A 60 4.03 31.45 -21.51
N LYS A 61 4.17 31.29 -22.83
CA LYS A 61 3.25 31.89 -23.82
C LYS A 61 1.86 31.25 -23.68
N LYS A 62 0.80 32.06 -23.71
CA LYS A 62 -0.58 31.59 -23.93
C LYS A 62 -0.67 30.92 -25.30
N ASP A 63 -1.32 29.77 -25.36
CA ASP A 63 -1.54 29.02 -26.60
C ASP A 63 -2.76 29.58 -27.35
N LYS A 64 -2.65 29.78 -28.67
CA LYS A 64 -3.72 30.37 -29.49
C LYS A 64 -4.96 29.48 -29.59
N SER A 65 -4.80 28.17 -29.46
CA SER A 65 -5.91 27.20 -29.44
C SER A 65 -6.43 26.92 -28.01
N GLY A 66 -5.93 27.64 -27.00
CA GLY A 66 -6.27 27.42 -25.60
C GLY A 66 -5.67 26.15 -24.99
N SER A 67 -4.68 25.52 -25.65
CA SER A 67 -4.12 24.24 -25.19
C SER A 67 -3.30 24.36 -23.90
N THR A 68 -3.60 23.51 -22.91
CA THR A 68 -2.87 23.42 -21.64
C THR A 68 -1.62 22.55 -21.71
N SER A 69 -1.35 21.89 -22.85
CA SER A 69 -0.30 20.87 -22.97
C SER A 69 1.09 21.39 -22.56
N ASN A 70 1.42 22.65 -22.90
CA ASN A 70 2.69 23.28 -22.52
C ASN A 70 2.78 23.59 -21.01
N LEU A 71 1.68 24.02 -20.40
CA LEU A 71 1.61 24.28 -18.94
C LEU A 71 1.71 22.95 -18.16
N ARG A 72 1.01 21.89 -18.59
CA ARG A 72 1.08 20.57 -17.97
C ARG A 72 2.48 19.96 -18.10
N LYS A 73 3.10 20.03 -19.28
CA LYS A 73 4.50 19.61 -19.51
C LYS A 73 5.50 20.37 -18.64
N HIS A 74 5.25 21.64 -18.35
CA HIS A 74 6.09 22.44 -17.46
C HIS A 74 6.01 21.96 -16.00
N ILE A 75 4.80 21.82 -15.44
CA ILE A 75 4.63 21.28 -14.07
C ILE A 75 5.27 19.89 -13.96
N THR A 76 4.91 18.96 -14.86
CA THR A 76 5.41 17.57 -14.81
C THR A 76 6.94 17.46 -14.95
N ARG A 77 7.62 18.43 -15.59
CA ARG A 77 9.09 18.42 -15.80
C ARG A 77 9.91 19.27 -14.83
N LYS A 78 9.30 20.23 -14.13
CA LYS A 78 10.00 21.17 -13.22
C LYS A 78 9.47 21.17 -11.79
N HIS A 79 8.26 20.66 -11.58
CA HIS A 79 7.52 20.68 -10.33
C HIS A 79 6.80 19.35 -10.09
N THR A 80 7.55 18.24 -10.19
CA THR A 80 7.05 16.86 -10.03
C THR A 80 6.26 16.66 -8.74
N PHE A 81 6.69 17.30 -7.63
CA PHE A 81 6.02 17.29 -6.34
C PHE A 81 4.57 17.83 -6.38
N VAL A 82 4.25 18.74 -7.31
CA VAL A 82 2.88 19.27 -7.47
C VAL A 82 1.97 18.19 -8.05
N THR A 83 2.45 17.43 -9.04
CA THR A 83 1.71 16.31 -9.64
C THR A 83 1.48 15.17 -8.63
N LEU A 84 2.41 14.94 -7.70
CA LEU A 84 2.25 13.97 -6.61
C LEU A 84 1.21 14.42 -5.56
N ASN A 85 0.98 15.72 -5.40
CA ASN A 85 0.02 16.25 -4.41
C ASN A 85 -1.40 16.38 -4.97
N GLU A 86 -1.59 16.55 -6.29
CA GLU A 86 -2.92 16.46 -6.91
C GLU A 86 -3.54 15.05 -6.80
N SER A 87 -2.74 14.00 -6.61
CA SER A 87 -3.20 12.64 -6.29
C SER A 87 -3.62 12.43 -4.82
N SER A 88 -3.39 13.40 -3.94
CA SER A 88 -3.49 13.25 -2.47
C SER A 88 -4.61 14.07 -1.83
N GLY A 89 -5.57 14.57 -2.64
CA GLY A 89 -6.45 15.67 -2.24
C GLY A 89 -7.92 15.59 -2.68
N THR A 90 -8.47 14.40 -2.97
CA THR A 90 -9.93 14.21 -3.13
C THR A 90 -10.39 12.84 -2.65
N SER A 91 -11.24 12.83 -1.61
CA SER A 91 -11.94 11.63 -1.14
C SER A 91 -13.15 11.30 -2.03
N THR A 92 -12.90 10.98 -3.30
CA THR A 92 -13.92 10.39 -4.18
C THR A 92 -13.68 8.89 -4.30
N LYS A 93 -14.77 8.10 -4.33
CA LYS A 93 -14.70 6.66 -4.56
C LYS A 93 -14.17 6.41 -5.98
N LYS A 94 -12.86 6.20 -6.13
CA LYS A 94 -12.32 5.67 -7.39
C LYS A 94 -13.00 4.33 -7.63
N SER A 95 -13.71 4.21 -8.75
CA SER A 95 -14.07 2.92 -9.33
C SER A 95 -12.78 2.13 -9.50
N LYS A 96 -12.60 1.09 -8.67
CA LYS A 96 -11.41 0.23 -8.73
C LYS A 96 -11.44 -0.46 -10.08
N ASP A 97 -10.46 -0.15 -10.92
CA ASP A 97 -10.34 -0.78 -12.23
C ASP A 97 -10.14 -2.29 -12.02
N ILE A 98 -10.79 -3.12 -12.83
CA ILE A 98 -10.72 -4.59 -12.70
C ILE A 98 -9.26 -5.06 -12.82
N THR A 99 -8.44 -4.34 -13.59
CA THR A 99 -7.00 -4.57 -13.71
C THR A 99 -6.23 -4.41 -12.39
N ASP A 100 -6.65 -3.51 -11.50
CA ASP A 100 -5.98 -3.21 -10.21
C ASP A 100 -6.26 -4.30 -9.15
N TYR A 101 -7.33 -5.08 -9.33
CA TYR A 101 -7.58 -6.31 -8.58
C TYR A 101 -6.87 -7.53 -9.19
N LEU A 102 -6.92 -7.69 -10.52
CA LEU A 102 -6.34 -8.86 -11.21
C LEU A 102 -4.80 -8.85 -11.27
N PHE A 103 -4.17 -7.68 -11.18
CA PHE A 103 -2.71 -7.50 -11.24
C PHE A 103 -2.14 -6.75 -10.04
N LYS A 104 -2.67 -7.00 -8.83
CA LYS A 104 -1.90 -6.71 -7.61
C LYS A 104 -0.86 -7.83 -7.42
N PRO A 105 0.45 -7.62 -7.73
CA PRO A 105 1.45 -8.62 -7.41
C PRO A 105 1.47 -8.82 -5.89
N GLU A 106 1.49 -10.07 -5.45
CA GLU A 106 1.57 -10.39 -4.02
C GLU A 106 2.90 -9.86 -3.48
N GLN A 107 2.82 -8.81 -2.67
CA GLN A 107 4.00 -8.14 -2.14
C GLN A 107 4.54 -8.98 -1.00
N PHE A 108 5.55 -9.79 -1.32
CA PHE A 108 6.23 -10.66 -0.37
C PHE A 108 6.64 -9.90 0.89
N ASP A 109 6.01 -10.24 2.01
CA ASP A 109 6.35 -9.73 3.33
C ASP A 109 7.42 -10.64 3.97
N GLN A 110 8.57 -10.03 4.25
CA GLN A 110 9.69 -10.67 4.92
C GLN A 110 9.37 -10.98 6.39
N GLU A 111 8.59 -10.14 7.08
CA GLU A 111 8.22 -10.38 8.47
C GLU A 111 7.30 -11.60 8.58
N GLU A 112 6.28 -11.68 7.74
CA GLU A 112 5.35 -12.81 7.77
C GLU A 112 6.01 -14.12 7.31
N PHE A 113 6.93 -14.07 6.33
CA PHE A 113 7.77 -15.24 6.02
C PHE A 113 8.58 -15.74 7.24
N GLU A 114 9.17 -14.84 8.02
CA GLU A 114 9.87 -15.20 9.26
C GLU A 114 8.92 -15.75 10.33
N ASN A 115 7.70 -15.22 10.43
CA ASN A 115 6.67 -15.70 11.36
C ASN A 115 6.20 -17.11 10.98
N LEU A 116 5.96 -17.37 9.70
CA LEU A 116 5.58 -18.68 9.15
C LEU A 116 6.71 -19.71 9.38
N MET A 117 7.97 -19.36 9.15
CA MET A 117 9.09 -20.26 9.46
C MET A 117 9.25 -20.50 10.97
N LEU A 118 9.05 -19.49 11.82
CA LEU A 118 9.07 -19.66 13.28
C LEU A 118 7.92 -20.57 13.74
N ASN A 119 6.72 -20.42 13.17
CA ASN A 119 5.58 -21.31 13.41
C ASN A 119 5.91 -22.74 12.98
N MET A 120 6.45 -22.95 11.77
CA MET A 120 6.89 -24.26 11.28
C MET A 120 7.87 -24.92 12.26
N ILE A 121 8.92 -24.19 12.66
CA ILE A 121 9.96 -24.69 13.57
C ILE A 121 9.39 -25.12 14.93
N ILE A 122 8.48 -24.34 15.51
CA ILE A 122 7.82 -24.67 16.78
C ILE A 122 6.86 -25.87 16.62
N LEU A 123 6.01 -25.86 15.58
CA LEU A 123 4.96 -26.87 15.39
C LEU A 123 5.49 -28.24 14.94
N THR A 124 6.71 -28.30 14.38
CA THR A 124 7.34 -29.54 13.91
C THR A 124 8.63 -29.89 14.68
N ASP A 125 8.87 -29.23 15.82
CA ASP A 125 10.03 -29.39 16.72
C ASP A 125 11.38 -29.48 16.00
N GLN A 126 11.60 -28.55 15.06
CA GLN A 126 12.80 -28.58 14.21
C GLN A 126 13.98 -27.83 14.87
N PRO A 127 15.22 -28.35 14.72
CA PRO A 127 16.38 -27.63 15.21
C PRO A 127 16.54 -26.32 14.42
N MET A 128 16.61 -25.18 15.11
CA MET A 128 16.76 -23.83 14.50
C MET A 128 17.94 -23.71 13.50
N THR A 129 18.92 -24.62 13.57
CA THR A 129 19.99 -24.76 12.56
C THR A 129 19.50 -25.11 11.15
N LEU A 130 18.25 -25.53 10.99
CA LEU A 130 17.60 -25.82 9.70
C LEU A 130 17.72 -24.63 8.74
N CYS A 131 17.46 -23.42 9.23
CA CYS A 131 17.57 -22.19 8.44
C CYS A 131 18.99 -21.90 7.92
N ASP A 132 20.01 -22.50 8.53
CA ASP A 132 21.42 -22.36 8.13
C ASP A 132 21.93 -23.55 7.29
N ARG A 133 21.06 -24.51 6.92
CA ARG A 133 21.41 -25.59 5.97
C ARG A 133 21.27 -25.10 4.54
N GLU A 134 22.32 -25.27 3.74
CA GLU A 134 22.38 -24.86 2.32
C GLU A 134 21.19 -25.43 1.52
N ALA A 135 20.94 -26.74 1.60
CA ALA A 135 19.81 -27.37 0.90
C ALA A 135 18.42 -26.84 1.30
N PHE A 136 18.24 -26.35 2.53
CA PHE A 136 17.00 -25.66 2.94
C PHE A 136 16.97 -24.22 2.41
N ARG A 137 18.13 -23.55 2.37
CA ARG A 137 18.26 -22.21 1.78
C ARG A 137 17.92 -22.22 0.29
N ASP A 138 18.46 -23.17 -0.46
CA ASP A 138 18.17 -23.35 -1.89
C ASP A 138 16.68 -23.63 -2.14
N PHE A 139 16.08 -24.53 -1.35
CA PHE A 139 14.64 -24.84 -1.43
C PHE A 139 13.75 -23.61 -1.24
N ALA A 140 13.98 -22.82 -0.20
CA ALA A 140 13.17 -21.63 0.06
C ALA A 140 13.47 -20.46 -0.90
N MET A 141 14.72 -20.32 -1.39
CA MET A 141 15.08 -19.33 -2.41
C MET A 141 14.52 -19.67 -3.80
N TYR A 142 14.34 -20.96 -4.12
CA TYR A 142 13.63 -21.38 -5.34
C TYR A 142 12.17 -20.91 -5.34
N GLY A 143 11.50 -20.99 -4.18
CA GLY A 143 10.09 -20.57 -4.04
C GLY A 143 9.87 -19.09 -4.28
N HIS A 144 10.74 -18.20 -3.77
CA HIS A 144 10.61 -16.76 -4.02
C HIS A 144 11.94 -15.99 -3.97
N LYS A 145 12.29 -15.31 -5.07
CA LYS A 145 13.62 -14.69 -5.29
C LYS A 145 14.01 -13.59 -4.30
N ASN A 146 13.05 -12.96 -3.61
CA ASN A 146 13.32 -11.89 -2.64
C ASN A 146 13.31 -12.38 -1.17
N VAL A 147 13.09 -13.68 -0.93
CA VAL A 147 13.18 -14.28 0.41
C VAL A 147 14.58 -14.04 1.00
N LYS A 148 14.63 -13.48 2.21
CA LYS A 148 15.84 -13.48 3.04
C LYS A 148 15.66 -14.51 4.13
N ILE A 149 16.51 -15.52 4.16
CA ILE A 149 16.35 -16.62 5.12
C ILE A 149 17.09 -16.23 6.42
N PRO A 150 16.37 -15.94 7.52
CA PRO A 150 16.96 -15.62 8.81
C PRO A 150 17.97 -16.68 9.26
N SER A 151 18.98 -16.28 10.04
CA SER A 151 19.88 -17.23 10.68
C SER A 151 19.22 -17.95 11.85
N CYS A 152 19.81 -19.07 12.31
CA CYS A 152 19.45 -19.72 13.57
C CYS A 152 19.43 -18.71 14.74
N SER A 153 20.37 -17.75 14.77
CA SER A 153 20.42 -16.68 15.77
C SER A 153 19.23 -15.71 15.67
N THR A 154 18.77 -15.39 14.46
CA THR A 154 17.58 -14.54 14.23
C THR A 154 16.30 -15.26 14.66
N ILE A 155 16.14 -16.54 14.29
CA ILE A 155 15.01 -17.38 14.73
C ILE A 155 15.02 -17.51 16.26
N LYS A 156 16.18 -17.79 16.87
CA LYS A 156 16.34 -17.88 18.33
C LYS A 156 15.94 -16.57 19.02
N ARG A 157 16.32 -15.41 18.47
CA ARG A 157 15.88 -14.11 18.98
C ARG A 157 14.36 -13.95 18.91
N LYS A 158 13.74 -14.15 17.74
CA LYS A 158 12.26 -14.04 17.59
C LYS A 158 11.51 -15.06 18.47
N LEU A 159 12.06 -16.25 18.70
CA LEU A 159 11.50 -17.24 19.63
C LEU A 159 11.47 -16.72 21.08
N PHE A 160 12.56 -16.12 21.57
CA PHE A 160 12.60 -15.51 22.91
C PHE A 160 11.68 -14.27 23.03
N GLU A 161 11.63 -13.42 22.01
CA GLU A 161 10.73 -12.25 21.96
C GLU A 161 9.25 -12.66 22.03
N ARG A 162 8.87 -13.72 21.31
CA ARG A 162 7.53 -14.32 21.35
C ARG A 162 7.24 -14.98 22.71
N TYR A 163 8.20 -15.71 23.27
CA TYR A 163 8.07 -16.34 24.58
C TYR A 163 7.83 -15.31 25.69
N GLU A 164 8.64 -14.25 25.77
CA GLU A 164 8.47 -13.21 26.79
C GLU A 164 7.14 -12.46 26.62
N THR A 165 6.68 -12.25 25.38
CA THR A 165 5.36 -11.65 25.10
C THR A 165 4.23 -12.54 25.62
N GLN A 166 4.23 -13.83 25.28
CA GLN A 166 3.22 -14.80 25.73
C GLN A 166 3.26 -15.03 27.26
N LYS A 167 4.45 -14.99 27.86
CA LYS A 167 4.67 -15.06 29.31
C LYS A 167 4.08 -13.84 30.03
N ILE A 168 4.29 -12.63 29.53
CA ILE A 168 3.67 -11.41 30.09
C ILE A 168 2.14 -11.47 29.93
N GLU A 169 1.64 -11.87 28.76
CA GLU A 169 0.21 -12.06 28.52
C GLU A 169 -0.41 -13.08 29.49
N LEU A 170 0.26 -14.20 29.74
CA LEU A 170 -0.15 -15.22 30.69
C LEU A 170 -0.12 -14.69 32.14
N ILE A 171 0.94 -13.99 32.55
CA ILE A 171 1.04 -13.37 33.88
C ILE A 171 -0.14 -12.40 34.11
N ASN A 172 -0.46 -11.56 33.12
CA ASN A 172 -1.58 -10.63 33.21
C ASN A 172 -2.93 -11.37 33.35
N LYS A 173 -3.14 -12.46 32.60
CA LYS A 173 -4.34 -13.32 32.72
C LYS A 173 -4.44 -14.01 34.08
N LEU A 174 -3.32 -14.47 34.64
CA LEU A 174 -3.27 -15.10 35.97
C LEU A 174 -3.51 -14.08 37.10
N GLN A 175 -2.99 -12.86 36.98
CA GLN A 175 -3.20 -11.77 37.94
C GLN A 175 -4.63 -11.21 37.92
N ALA A 176 -5.31 -11.24 36.77
CA ALA A 176 -6.70 -10.82 36.63
C ALA A 176 -7.72 -11.84 37.16
N ALA A 177 -7.29 -13.04 37.55
CA ALA A 177 -8.19 -14.08 38.05
C ALA A 177 -8.67 -13.78 39.49
N PRO A 178 -9.99 -13.84 39.78
CA PRO A 178 -10.54 -13.47 41.08
C PRO A 178 -10.35 -14.53 42.19
N GLY A 179 -9.53 -15.56 41.96
CA GLY A 179 -9.39 -16.72 42.85
C GLY A 179 -7.95 -17.23 42.93
N LYS A 180 -7.65 -18.03 43.96
CA LYS A 180 -6.34 -18.64 44.13
C LYS A 180 -6.11 -19.71 43.06
N ILE A 181 -5.09 -19.52 42.23
CA ILE A 181 -4.66 -20.50 41.23
C ILE A 181 -3.62 -21.44 41.87
N SER A 182 -3.78 -22.74 41.68
CA SER A 182 -2.71 -23.72 41.88
C SER A 182 -2.32 -24.30 40.54
N LEU A 183 -1.02 -24.44 40.30
CA LEU A 183 -0.49 -25.32 39.27
C LEU A 183 -0.28 -26.71 39.88
N VAL A 184 -0.16 -27.73 39.03
CA VAL A 184 0.04 -29.15 39.38
C VAL A 184 1.27 -29.66 38.64
#